data_AF-A0A165MSZ1-F1
#
_entry.id   AF-A0A165MSZ1-F1
#
_cell.length_a   1.000
_cell.length_b   1.000
_cell.length_c   1.000
_cell.angle_alpha   90.00
_cell.angle_beta   90.00
_cell.angle_gamma   90.00
#
_symmetry.space_group_name_H-M   'P 1'
#
loop_
_entity.id
_entity.type
_entity.pdbx_description
1 polymer ?
#
loop_
_entity_poly.entity_id
_entity_poly.type
_entity_poly.pdbx_seq_one_letter_code
_entity_poly.pdbx_strand_id
1 'polypeptide(L)' 'MAPIADHRTPAGHPFFQYLVAALSVYELGPSSVPVPKYDGPSDWQTDSILRSLTAVARRMYTAEEALAAIRASENRGPES' A
#
# COMPACT_ATOMS: atom_id res chain seq x y z
N MET A 1 -14.28 -32.57 14.16
CA MET A 1 -14.24 -32.48 12.69
C MET A 1 -14.66 -31.06 12.32
N ALA A 2 -13.73 -30.15 12.00
CA ALA A 2 -14.08 -28.80 11.58
C ALA A 2 -14.51 -28.84 10.11
N PRO A 3 -15.58 -28.12 9.71
CA PRO A 3 -16.00 -28.10 8.31
C PRO A 3 -14.89 -27.46 7.48
N ILE A 4 -14.52 -28.13 6.38
CA ILE A 4 -13.65 -27.57 5.35
C ILE A 4 -14.36 -26.33 4.84
N ALA A 5 -13.83 -25.16 5.19
CA ALA A 5 -14.39 -23.89 4.74
C ALA A 5 -14.44 -23.92 3.21
N ASP A 6 -15.64 -23.74 2.67
CA ASP A 6 -15.85 -23.58 1.24
C ASP A 6 -15.10 -22.31 0.80
N HIS A 7 -13.87 -22.45 0.30
CA HIS A 7 -13.02 -21.35 -0.19
C HIS A 7 -13.54 -20.73 -1.49
N ARG A 8 -14.86 -20.77 -1.69
CA ARG A 8 -15.51 -20.54 -2.96
C ARG A 8 -15.55 -19.05 -3.23
N THR A 9 -14.48 -18.63 -3.90
CA THR A 9 -14.29 -17.39 -4.66
C THR A 9 -13.76 -16.20 -3.85
N PRO A 10 -12.43 -16.08 -3.68
CA PRO A 10 -11.81 -14.86 -3.15
C PRO A 10 -12.13 -13.59 -3.97
N ALA A 11 -12.57 -13.72 -5.23
CA ALA A 11 -12.90 -12.58 -6.10
C ALA A 11 -14.09 -11.72 -5.60
N GLY A 12 -14.92 -12.24 -4.69
CA GLY A 12 -16.04 -11.51 -4.08
C GLY A 12 -15.75 -10.92 -2.69
N HIS A 13 -14.56 -11.15 -2.13
CA HIS A 13 -14.28 -10.69 -0.77
C HIS A 13 -14.00 -9.17 -0.78
N PRO A 14 -14.74 -8.36 0.00
CA PRO A 14 -14.63 -6.91 -0.04
C PRO A 14 -13.21 -6.42 0.30
N PHE A 15 -12.51 -7.14 1.18
CA PHE A 15 -11.12 -6.81 1.52
C PHE A 15 -10.13 -7.06 0.37
N PHE A 16 -10.32 -8.10 -0.46
CA PHE A 16 -9.42 -8.33 -1.58
C PHE A 16 -9.61 -7.28 -2.68
N GLN A 17 -10.85 -6.85 -2.92
CA GLN A 17 -11.13 -5.73 -3.84
C GLN A 17 -10.47 -4.44 -3.34
N TYR A 18 -10.57 -4.15 -2.04
CA TYR A 18 -9.88 -3.05 -1.41
C TYR A 18 -8.34 -3.15 -1.57
N LEU A 19 -7.75 -4.32 -1.32
CA LEU A 19 -6.31 -4.51 -1.43
C LEU A 19 -5.81 -4.24 -2.85
N VAL A 20 -6.53 -4.70 -3.87
CA VAL A 20 -6.19 -4.40 -5.27
C VAL A 20 -6.20 -2.89 -5.51
N ALA A 21 -7.27 -2.19 -5.09
CA ALA A 21 -7.37 -0.75 -5.26
C ALA A 21 -6.24 0.00 -4.52
N ALA A 22 -5.93 -0.39 -3.28
CA ALA A 22 -4.87 0.23 -2.49
C ALA A 22 -3.48 0.00 -3.10
N LEU A 23 -3.18 -1.22 -3.54
CA LEU A 23 -1.91 -1.56 -4.18
C LEU A 23 -1.73 -0.81 -5.50
N SER A 24 -2.78 -0.71 -6.33
CA SER A 24 -2.71 0.07 -7.57
C SER A 24 -2.41 1.55 -7.35
N VAL A 25 -2.86 2.14 -6.23
CA VAL A 25 -2.47 3.52 -5.87
C VAL A 25 -0.99 3.58 -5.50
N TYR A 26 -0.48 2.63 -4.72
CA TYR A 26 0.94 2.60 -4.37
C TYR A 26 1.85 2.37 -5.59
N GLU A 27 1.41 1.61 -6.59
CA GLU A 27 2.15 1.41 -7.85
C GLU A 27 2.31 2.70 -8.66
N LEU A 28 1.41 3.68 -8.52
CA LEU A 28 1.54 4.99 -9.16
C LEU A 28 2.64 5.85 -8.50
N GLY A 29 3.19 5.43 -7.37
CA GLY A 29 4.21 6.15 -6.60
C GLY A 29 3.62 7.28 -5.72
N PRO A 30 4.46 8.22 -5.26
CA PRO A 30 4.02 9.38 -4.48
C PRO A 30 3.16 10.32 -5.33
N SER A 31 1.88 9.97 -5.42
CA SER A 31 0.85 10.71 -6.14
C SER A 31 -0.12 11.35 -5.14
N SER A 32 -0.75 12.47 -5.51
CA SER A 32 -1.77 13.13 -4.67
C SER A 32 -3.10 12.34 -4.58
N VAL A 33 -3.17 11.15 -5.16
CA VAL A 33 -4.36 10.31 -5.12
C VAL A 33 -4.56 9.79 -3.68
N PRO A 34 -5.73 10.03 -3.08
CA PRO A 34 -6.02 9.50 -1.75
C PRO A 34 -6.04 7.97 -1.79
N VAL A 35 -5.30 7.34 -0.89
CA VAL A 35 -5.37 5.89 -0.70
C VAL A 35 -6.79 5.54 -0.24
N PRO A 36 -7.47 4.56 -0.87
CA PRO A 36 -8.78 4.12 -0.44
C PRO A 36 -8.76 3.75 1.04
N LYS A 37 -9.86 4.01 1.74
CA LYS A 37 -10.07 3.53 3.11
C LYS A 37 -10.92 2.26 3.08
N TYR A 38 -10.54 1.27 3.87
CA TYR A 38 -11.36 0.08 4.06
C TYR A 38 -12.36 0.33 5.19
N ASP A 39 -13.65 0.37 4.84
CA ASP A 39 -14.78 0.49 5.80
C ASP A 39 -15.63 -0.80 5.87
N GLY A 40 -15.12 -1.90 5.32
CA GLY A 40 -15.77 -3.21 5.36
C GLY A 40 -15.56 -3.98 6.67
N PRO A 41 -16.09 -5.21 6.77
CA PRO A 41 -15.86 -6.09 7.92
C PRO A 41 -14.37 -6.30 8.15
N SER A 42 -13.90 -6.06 9.37
CA SER A 42 -12.50 -6.25 9.75
C SER A 42 -12.40 -7.26 10.89
N ASP A 43 -11.48 -8.20 10.74
CA ASP A 43 -11.04 -9.12 11.78
C ASP A 43 -9.56 -8.88 12.11
N TRP A 44 -9.01 -9.71 13.01
CA TRP A 44 -7.60 -9.62 13.41
C TRP A 44 -6.63 -9.81 12.24
N GLN A 45 -7.00 -10.63 11.25
CA GLN A 45 -6.15 -10.92 10.09
C GLN A 45 -6.13 -9.70 9.15
N THR A 46 -7.30 -9.14 8.89
CA THR A 46 -7.50 -7.93 8.09
C THR A 46 -6.77 -6.74 8.69
N ASP A 47 -6.89 -6.53 10.00
CA ASP A 47 -6.16 -5.49 10.73
C ASP A 47 -4.63 -5.68 10.65
N SER A 48 -4.16 -6.91 10.84
CA SER A 48 -2.72 -7.23 10.74
C SER A 48 -2.16 -6.93 9.35
N ILE A 49 -2.93 -7.26 8.30
CA ILE A 49 -2.56 -6.95 6.91
C ILE A 49 -2.56 -5.43 6.68
N LEU A 50 -3.59 -4.71 7.12
CA LEU A 50 -3.67 -3.24 6.98
C LEU A 50 -2.51 -2.53 7.69
N ARG A 51 -2.15 -2.98 8.90
CA ARG A 51 -1.00 -2.43 9.63
C ARG A 51 0.31 -2.71 8.90
N SER A 52 0.50 -3.93 8.41
CA SER A 52 1.69 -4.30 7.64
C SER A 52 1.80 -3.48 6.35
N LEU A 53 0.70 -3.29 5.63
CA LEU A 53 0.64 -2.48 4.41
C LEU A 53 1.00 -1.01 4.69
N THR A 54 0.48 -0.45 5.78
CA THR A 54 0.82 0.93 6.21
C THR A 54 2.32 1.07 6.51
N ALA A 55 2.93 0.07 7.15
CA ALA A 55 4.36 0.08 7.43
C ALA A 55 5.20 0.02 6.14
N VAL A 56 4.81 -0.81 5.17
CA VAL A 56 5.46 -0.89 3.85
C VAL A 56 5.32 0.43 3.10
N ALA A 57 4.11 0.99 3.03
CA ALA A 57 3.84 2.26 2.37
C ALA A 57 4.70 3.40 2.93
N ARG A 58 4.81 3.51 4.27
CA ARG A 58 5.68 4.51 4.91
C ARG A 58 7.14 4.37 4.50
N ARG A 59 7.66 3.13 4.46
CA ARG A 59 9.04 2.86 4.05
C ARG A 59 9.27 3.23 2.58
N MET A 60 8.31 2.93 1.71
CA MET A 60 8.34 3.32 0.30
C MET A 60 8.39 4.84 0.17
N TYR A 61 7.46 5.58 0.80
CA TYR A 61 7.46 7.04 0.74
C TYR A 61 8.74 7.67 1.28
N THR A 62 9.29 7.15 2.40
CA THR A 62 10.59 7.63 2.91
C THR A 62 11.73 7.36 1.93
N ALA A 63 11.73 6.22 1.24
CA ALA A 63 12.73 5.90 0.23
C ALA A 63 12.64 6.82 -0.99
N GLU A 64 11.42 7.11 -1.46
CA GLU A 64 11.17 8.03 -2.57
C GLU A 64 11.59 9.46 -2.22
N GLU A 65 11.27 9.95 -1.03
CA GLU A 65 11.71 11.28 -0.55
C GLU A 65 13.24 11.37 -0.47
N ALA A 66 13.91 10.32 0.04
CA ALA A 66 15.36 10.26 0.09
C ALA A 66 15.97 10.26 -1.32
N LEU A 67 15.38 9.53 -2.26
CA LEU A 67 15.81 9.51 -3.66
C LEU A 67 15.62 10.87 -4.32
N ALA A 68 14.51 11.56 -4.06
CA ALA A 68 14.26 12.91 -4.55
C ALA A 68 15.30 13.92 -4.01
N ALA A 69 15.65 13.83 -2.73
CA ALA A 69 16.68 14.68 -2.13
C ALA A 69 18.07 14.44 -2.74
N ILE A 70 18.44 13.17 -2.99
CA ILE A 70 19.70 12.82 -3.66
C ILE A 70 19.71 13.42 -5.07
N ARG A 71 18.67 13.19 -5.88
CA ARG A 71 18.56 13.74 -7.24
C ARG A 71 18.63 15.26 -7.26
N ALA A 72 17.98 15.93 -6.30
CA ALA A 72 18.02 17.38 -6.18
C ALA A 72 19.42 17.90 -5.83
N SER A 73 20.18 17.17 -5.02
CA SER A 73 21.57 17.51 -4.71
C SER A 73 22.50 17.30 -5.90
N GLU A 74 22.29 16.25 -6.70
CA GLU A 74 23.04 15.98 -7.93
C GLU A 74 22.79 17.06 -9.00
N ASN A 75 21.55 17.50 -9.16
CA ASN A 75 21.19 18.59 -10.07
C ASN A 75 21.75 19.96 -9.63
N ARG A 76 22.22 20.09 -8.38
CA ARG A 76 22.89 21.30 -7.85
C ARG A 76 24.42 21.24 -7.91
N GLY A 77 25.00 20.29 -8.66
CA GLY A 77 26.45 20.26 -8.93
C GLY A 77 26.97 21.59 -9.52
N PRO A 78 28.24 21.95 -9.26
CA PRO A 78 28.69 23.33 -9.11
C PRO A 78 28.61 24.11 -10.42
N GLU A 79 27.81 25.16 -10.43
CA GLU A 79 27.99 26.25 -11.40
C GLU A 79 29.42 26.79 -11.20
N SER A 80 30.27 26.58 -12.21
CA SER A 80 31.66 27.11 -12.29
C SER A 80 31.68 28.60 -12.56
#